data_AF-A0A2H0GBR9-F1
#
_entry.id   AF-A0A2H0GBR9-F1
#
_cell.length_a   1.000
_cell.length_b   1.000
_cell.length_c   1.000
_cell.angle_alpha   90.00
_cell.angle_beta   90.00
_cell.angle_gamma   90.00
#
_symmetry.space_group_name_H-M   'P 1'
#
loop_
_entity.id
_entity.type
_entity.pdbx_description
1 polymer ?
#
loop_
_entity_poly.entity_id
_entity_poly.type
_entity_poly.pdbx_seq_one_letter_code
_entity_poly.pdbx_strand_id
1 'polypeptide(L)' 'RIKSYTTNNVVVPEKRLVEFKEALIFAFLGVLRFRNEVNCLASVTGAKQDNIGGSVYSKTSN' A
#
# COMPACT_ATOMS: atom_id res chain seq x y z
N ARG A 1 -16.82 -15.60 12.03
CA ARG A 1 -17.62 -14.46 12.52
C ARG A 1 -18.04 -13.50 11.39
N ILE A 2 -17.15 -12.92 10.58
CA ILE A 2 -17.55 -12.00 9.48
C ILE A 2 -18.62 -12.60 8.55
N LYS A 3 -18.46 -13.88 8.15
CA LYS A 3 -19.43 -14.62 7.33
C LYS A 3 -20.85 -14.71 7.91
N SER A 4 -21.04 -14.55 9.22
CA SER A 4 -22.39 -14.63 9.83
C SER A 4 -23.13 -13.28 9.81
N TYR A 5 -22.46 -12.19 9.46
CA TYR A 5 -23.04 -10.83 9.44
C TYR A 5 -23.26 -10.31 8.01
N THR A 6 -23.05 -11.13 6.98
CA THR A 6 -23.22 -10.71 5.59
C THR A 6 -23.67 -11.88 4.71
N THR A 7 -24.46 -11.57 3.69
CA THR A 7 -24.81 -12.52 2.62
C THR A 7 -23.78 -12.51 1.49
N ASN A 8 -22.78 -11.61 1.55
CA ASN A 8 -21.74 -11.50 0.53
C ASN A 8 -20.76 -12.68 0.61
N ASN A 9 -20.17 -13.00 -0.54
CA ASN A 9 -19.10 -14.01 -0.61
C ASN A 9 -17.83 -13.48 0.10
N VAL A 10 -17.38 -14.22 1.11
CA VAL A 10 -16.13 -13.92 1.83
C VAL A 10 -15.07 -14.93 1.40
N VAL A 11 -14.14 -14.46 0.58
CA VAL A 11 -13.00 -15.24 0.08
C VAL A 11 -11.75 -14.84 0.86
N VAL A 12 -11.03 -15.83 1.37
CA VAL A 12 -9.69 -15.64 1.93
C VAL A 12 -8.68 -15.99 0.83
N PRO A 13 -7.75 -15.10 0.46
CA PRO A 13 -6.72 -15.41 -0.53
C PRO A 13 -5.77 -16.51 -0.06
N GLU A 14 -4.90 -16.97 -0.96
CA GLU A 14 -3.85 -17.93 -0.63
C GLU A 14 -2.94 -17.43 0.51
N LYS A 15 -2.46 -18.37 1.34
CA LYS A 15 -1.66 -18.06 2.54
C LYS A 15 -0.45 -17.19 2.23
N ARG A 16 0.28 -17.51 1.15
CA ARG A 16 1.44 -16.74 0.71
C ARG A 16 1.09 -15.28 0.41
N LEU A 17 0.03 -15.03 -0.35
CA LEU A 17 -0.39 -13.65 -0.63
C LEU A 17 -0.79 -12.91 0.64
N VAL A 18 -1.51 -13.57 1.56
CA VAL A 18 -1.89 -12.97 2.85
C VAL A 18 -0.65 -12.57 3.67
N GLU A 19 0.38 -13.41 3.68
CA GLU A 19 1.63 -13.19 4.43
C GLU A 19 2.52 -12.10 3.81
N PHE A 20 2.54 -11.95 2.49
CA PHE A 20 3.48 -11.05 1.80
C PHE A 20 2.87 -9.78 1.20
N LYS A 21 1.54 -9.60 1.21
CA LYS A 21 0.85 -8.46 0.58
C LYS A 21 1.40 -7.09 1.01
N GLU A 22 1.77 -6.93 2.27
CA GLU A 22 2.27 -5.66 2.80
C GLU A 22 3.68 -5.38 2.29
N ALA A 23 4.57 -6.37 2.30
CA ALA A 23 5.91 -6.23 1.72
C ALA A 23 5.84 -5.87 0.22
N LEU A 24 4.95 -6.53 -0.53
CA LEU A 24 4.72 -6.24 -1.94
C LEU A 24 4.21 -4.81 -2.14
N ILE A 25 3.25 -4.36 -1.33
CA ILE A 25 2.72 -3.00 -1.46
C ILE A 25 3.76 -1.95 -1.09
N PHE A 26 4.56 -2.16 -0.03
CA PHE A 26 5.64 -1.24 0.33
C PHE A 26 6.72 -1.14 -0.75
N ALA A 27 7.09 -2.27 -1.37
CA ALA A 27 8.02 -2.26 -2.50
C ALA A 27 7.46 -1.45 -3.69
N PHE A 28 6.18 -1.64 -4.00
CA PHE A 28 5.51 -0.88 -5.07
C PHE A 28 5.41 0.62 -4.75
N LEU A 29 5.05 1.00 -3.51
CA LEU A 29 5.04 2.40 -3.07
C LEU A 29 6.42 3.07 -3.23
N GLY A 30 7.50 2.32 -2.97
CA GLY A 30 8.88 2.78 -3.21
C GLY A 30 9.16 3.06 -4.69
N VAL A 31 8.71 2.19 -5.60
CA VAL A 31 8.82 2.41 -7.05
C VAL A 31 8.07 3.65 -7.51
N LEU A 32 6.84 3.87 -7.00
CA LEU A 32 6.06 5.07 -7.32
C LEU A 32 6.75 6.34 -6.80
N ARG A 33 7.30 6.30 -5.57
CA ARG A 33 8.08 7.43 -5.03
C ARG A 33 9.29 7.75 -5.91
N PHE A 34 10.00 6.74 -6.39
CA PHE A 34 11.16 6.88 -7.26
C PHE A 34 10.80 7.48 -8.63
N ARG A 35 9.60 7.17 -9.14
CA ARG A 35 9.05 7.68 -10.40
C ARG A 35 8.32 9.03 -10.25
N ASN A 36 8.25 9.60 -9.05
CA ASN A 36 7.41 10.76 -8.73
C ASN A 36 5.93 10.58 -9.13
N GLU A 37 5.37 9.40 -8.86
CA GLU A 37 3.96 9.07 -9.10
C GLU A 37 3.14 9.11 -7.80
N VAL A 38 1.90 9.59 -7.89
CA VAL A 38 0.97 9.65 -6.74
C VAL A 38 0.75 8.24 -6.19
N ASN A 39 0.97 8.08 -4.89
CA ASN A 39 0.83 6.80 -4.19
C ASN A 39 -0.02 6.90 -2.91
N CYS A 40 -0.50 8.11 -2.58
CA CYS A 40 -1.32 8.39 -1.41
C CYS A 40 -2.45 9.33 -1.82
N LEU A 41 -3.68 8.78 -1.86
CA LEU A 41 -4.87 9.50 -2.30
C LEU A 41 -5.53 10.25 -1.15
N ALA A 42 -5.95 11.49 -1.38
CA ALA A 42 -6.74 12.28 -0.43
C ALA A 42 -8.08 11.62 -0.12
N SER A 43 -8.72 11.00 -1.12
CA SER A 43 -10.04 10.38 -0.99
C SER A 43 -10.10 9.24 0.03
N VAL A 44 -8.96 8.58 0.31
CA VAL A 44 -8.88 7.45 1.26
C VAL A 44 -8.22 7.82 2.58
N THR A 45 -7.48 8.94 2.63
CA THR A 45 -6.71 9.36 3.82
C THR A 45 -7.29 10.58 4.53
N GLY A 46 -8.16 11.35 3.87
CA GLY A 46 -8.64 12.65 4.36
C GLY A 46 -7.61 13.78 4.24
N ALA A 47 -6.50 13.57 3.52
CA ALA A 47 -5.55 14.64 3.22
C ALA A 47 -6.18 15.74 2.35
N LYS A 48 -5.61 16.95 2.35
CA LYS A 48 -6.11 18.07 1.54
C LYS A 48 -5.99 17.82 0.02
N GLN A 49 -5.02 17.01 -0.39
CA GLN A 49 -4.72 16.69 -1.78
C GLN A 49 -3.96 15.36 -1.87
N ASP A 50 -3.96 14.77 -3.06
CA ASP A 50 -3.12 13.62 -3.38
C ASP A 50 -1.64 13.98 -3.22
N ASN A 51 -0.82 13.00 -2.84
CA ASN A 51 0.60 13.21 -2.63
C ASN A 51 1.45 11.97 -3.00
N ILE A 52 2.75 12.24 -3.12
CA ILE A 52 3.79 11.24 -3.33
C ILE A 52 4.48 11.03 -1.98
N GLY A 53 4.04 10.02 -1.23
CA GLY A 53 4.59 9.67 0.07
C GLY A 53 5.91 8.91 -0.02
N GLY A 54 6.73 9.01 1.03
CA GLY A 54 8.03 8.34 1.17
C GLY A 54 9.24 9.25 0.95
N SER A 55 10.43 8.74 1.23
CA SER A 55 11.70 9.46 1.08
C SER A 55 12.79 8.53 0.53
N VAL A 56 13.69 9.07 -0.27
CA VAL A 56 14.83 8.34 -0.84
C VAL A 56 16.08 8.67 -0.02
N TYR A 57 16.72 7.66 0.54
CA TYR A 57 17.95 7.80 1.29
C TYR A 57 19.11 7.22 0.49
N SER A 58 20.03 8.07 0.04
CA SER A 58 21.31 7.65 -0.51
C SER A 58 22.32 7.53 0.61
N LYS A 59 23.13 6.45 0.61
CA LYS A 59 24.34 6.44 1.42
C LYS A 59 25.27 7.51 0.87
N THR A 60 25.56 8.54 1.67
CA THR A 60 26.69 9.42 1.39
C THR A 60 27.96 8.60 1.58
N SER A 61 28.71 8.38 0.51
CA SER A 61 30.08 7.90 0.60
C SER A 61 30.94 9.04 1.16
N ASN A 62 31.39 8.91 2.41
CA ASN A 62 32.58 9.61 2.91
C ASN A 62 33.81 8.79 2.53
#